data_AF-A0A3D2VIQ4-F1
#
_entry.id   AF-A0A3D2VIQ4-F1
#
_cell.length_a   1.000
_cell.length_b   1.000
_cell.length_c   1.000
_cell.angle_alpha   90.00
_cell.angle_beta   90.00
_cell.angle_gamma   90.00
#
_symmetry.space_group_name_H-M   'P 1'
#
loop_
_entity.id
_entity.type
_entity.pdbx_description
1 polymer ?
#
loop_
_entity_poly.entity_id
_entity_poly.type
_entity_poly.pdbx_seq_one_letter_code
_entity_poly.pdbx_strand_id
1 'polypeptide(L)'
;MSGPITLAPAAPRSRRYAELGLLLAALVIAGCGYVATDLAITGQWPSGLIPAAIACILVLGAAHLAVRKYAPYADPIILPLAAFLNLMGLVLIHRLDLADAAKAERLGGTVPRADA
;
A
#
# COMPACT_ATOMS: atom_id res chain seq x y z
N MET A 1 18.67 -20.21 -48.39
CA MET A 1 17.93 -21.27 -47.66
C MET A 1 17.73 -20.77 -46.23
N SER A 2 16.63 -20.08 -45.96
CA SER A 2 16.32 -19.54 -44.62
C SER A 2 15.47 -20.57 -43.89
N GLY A 3 16.02 -21.23 -42.87
CA GLY A 3 15.29 -22.22 -42.08
C GLY A 3 14.17 -21.58 -41.25
N PRO A 4 13.12 -22.35 -40.88
CA PRO A 4 12.03 -21.83 -40.07
C PRO A 4 12.52 -21.52 -38.66
N ILE A 5 12.28 -20.30 -38.18
CA ILE A 5 12.54 -19.92 -36.78
C ILE A 5 11.38 -20.46 -35.95
N THR A 6 11.54 -21.66 -35.41
CA THR A 6 10.58 -22.25 -34.46
C THR A 6 10.72 -21.52 -33.12
N LEU A 7 9.88 -20.53 -32.89
CA LEU A 7 9.70 -19.95 -31.56
C LEU A 7 9.05 -21.02 -30.67
N ALA A 8 9.87 -21.71 -29.87
CA ALA A 8 9.35 -22.58 -28.82
C ALA A 8 8.40 -21.76 -27.94
N PRO A 9 7.15 -22.22 -27.68
CA PRO A 9 6.24 -21.48 -26.83
C PRO A 9 6.89 -21.38 -25.46
N ALA A 10 7.30 -20.18 -25.06
CA ALA A 10 7.76 -19.91 -23.71
C ALA A 10 6.61 -20.31 -22.77
N ALA A 11 6.79 -21.41 -22.04
CA ALA A 11 5.78 -21.92 -21.12
C ALA A 11 5.28 -20.75 -20.25
N PRO A 12 3.95 -20.54 -20.11
CA PRO A 12 3.42 -19.44 -19.33
C PRO A 12 3.85 -19.62 -17.88
N ARG A 13 4.92 -18.93 -17.51
CA ARG A 13 5.52 -18.94 -16.17
C ARG A 13 4.44 -18.44 -15.23
N SER A 14 4.02 -19.28 -14.29
CA SER A 14 2.90 -19.03 -13.37
C SER A 14 3.18 -17.84 -12.44
N ARG A 15 3.02 -16.62 -12.94
CA ARG A 15 3.11 -15.35 -12.19
C ARG A 15 2.02 -15.20 -11.10
N ARG A 16 1.18 -16.22 -10.88
CA ARG A 16 0.06 -16.20 -9.92
C ARG A 16 0.49 -15.93 -8.47
N TYR A 17 1.71 -16.31 -8.09
CA TYR A 17 2.24 -16.05 -6.74
C TYR A 17 2.93 -14.68 -6.59
N ALA A 18 3.28 -14.02 -7.71
CA ALA A 18 3.98 -12.74 -7.67
C ALA A 18 3.07 -11.62 -7.14
N GLU A 19 1.78 -11.67 -7.45
CA GLU A 19 0.79 -10.69 -7.00
C GLU A 19 0.68 -10.63 -5.47
N LEU A 20 0.51 -11.80 -4.82
CA LEU A 20 0.42 -11.90 -3.36
C LEU A 20 1.72 -11.45 -2.67
N GLY A 21 2.87 -11.83 -3.23
CA GLY A 21 4.17 -11.41 -2.70
C GLY A 21 4.36 -9.89 -2.76
N LEU A 22 3.97 -9.26 -3.87
CA LEU A 22 4.06 -7.81 -4.03
C LEU A 22 3.05 -7.06 -3.15
N LEU A 23 1.84 -7.58 -2.97
CA LEU A 23 0.86 -7.00 -2.04
C LEU A 23 1.34 -7.06 -0.58
N LEU A 24 1.90 -8.20 -0.16
CA LEU A 24 2.49 -8.33 1.16
C LEU A 24 3.68 -7.38 1.35
N ALA A 25 4.57 -7.28 0.36
CA ALA A 25 5.67 -6.33 0.41
C ALA A 25 5.17 -4.88 0.53
N ALA A 26 4.15 -4.51 -0.25
CA ALA A 26 3.55 -3.18 -0.18
C ALA A 26 2.96 -2.88 1.22
N LEU A 27 2.27 -3.85 1.81
CA LEU A 27 1.69 -3.72 3.14
C LEU A 27 2.77 -3.59 4.23
N VAL A 28 3.84 -4.38 4.15
CA VAL A 28 4.97 -4.31 5.09
C VAL A 28 5.67 -2.96 4.99
N ILE A 29 5.98 -2.50 3.77
CA ILE A 29 6.65 -1.20 3.56
C ILE A 29 5.77 -0.06 4.11
N ALA A 30 4.47 -0.07 3.84
CA ALA A 30 3.55 0.94 4.36
C ALA A 30 3.42 0.88 5.88
N GLY A 31 3.30 -0.31 6.46
CA GLY A 31 3.27 -0.48 7.91
C GLY A 31 4.54 0.03 8.59
N CYS A 32 5.71 -0.26 8.02
CA CYS A 32 6.99 0.28 8.49
C CYS A 32 7.01 1.81 8.40
N GLY A 33 6.52 2.40 7.30
CA GLY A 33 6.42 3.85 7.15
C GLY A 33 5.51 4.52 8.18
N TYR A 34 4.36 3.91 8.47
CA TYR A 34 3.43 4.37 9.51
C TYR A 34 4.10 4.38 10.89
N VAL A 35 4.69 3.24 11.30
CA VAL A 35 5.39 3.12 12.58
C VAL A 35 6.57 4.08 12.69
N ALA A 36 7.39 4.18 11.63
CA ALA A 36 8.54 5.08 11.60
C ALA A 36 8.11 6.54 11.72
N THR A 37 6.98 6.92 11.13
CA THR A 37 6.44 8.28 11.19
C THR A 37 5.97 8.65 12.59
N ASP A 38 5.15 7.81 13.22
CA ASP A 38 4.71 8.02 14.61
C ASP A 38 5.92 8.14 15.54
N LEU A 39 6.86 7.20 15.44
CA LEU A 39 8.04 7.18 16.31
C LEU A 39 8.93 8.41 16.08
N ALA A 40 9.02 8.92 14.85
CA ALA A 40 9.81 10.10 14.52
C ALA A 40 9.18 11.42 15.00
N ILE A 41 7.86 11.53 15.03
CA ILE A 41 7.17 12.79 15.38
C ILE A 41 6.74 12.82 16.85
N THR A 42 6.09 11.76 17.34
CA THR A 42 5.52 11.71 18.70
C THR A 42 6.38 10.92 19.67
N GLY A 43 7.30 10.09 19.17
CA GLY A 43 8.12 9.20 20.00
C GLY A 43 7.34 8.05 20.65
N GLN A 44 6.07 7.89 20.30
CA GLN A 44 5.19 6.86 20.85
C GLN A 44 4.90 5.76 19.84
N TRP A 45 4.50 4.61 20.36
CA TRP A 45 4.02 3.53 19.52
C TRP A 45 2.64 3.86 18.95
N PRO A 46 2.40 3.64 17.65
CA PRO A 46 1.11 3.92 17.03
C PRO A 46 0.02 2.99 17.58
N SER A 47 -0.97 3.56 18.28
CA SER A 47 -2.16 2.83 18.73
C SER A 47 -3.10 2.45 17.57
N GLY A 48 -3.09 3.24 16.49
CA GLY A 48 -3.91 3.02 15.29
C GLY A 48 -3.39 1.96 14.30
N LEU A 49 -2.21 1.36 14.54
CA LEU A 49 -1.58 0.44 13.58
C LEU A 49 -2.45 -0.79 13.30
N ILE A 50 -2.97 -1.44 14.34
CA ILE A 50 -3.76 -2.68 14.21
C ILE A 50 -5.05 -2.43 13.40
N PRO A 51 -5.93 -1.46 13.75
CA PRO A 51 -7.14 -1.22 12.98
C PRO A 51 -6.84 -0.78 11.54
N ALA A 52 -5.81 0.04 11.32
CA ALA A 52 -5.40 0.43 9.97
C ALA A 52 -4.92 -0.76 9.14
N ALA A 53 -4.08 -1.64 9.72
CA ALA A 53 -3.59 -2.84 9.06
C ALA A 53 -4.73 -3.80 8.70
N ILE A 54 -5.69 -4.02 9.62
CA ILE A 54 -6.86 -4.87 9.37
C ILE A 54 -7.69 -4.31 8.22
N ALA A 55 -7.98 -3.00 8.23
CA ALA A 55 -8.73 -2.35 7.16
C ALA A 55 -8.03 -2.51 5.80
N CYS A 56 -6.71 -2.30 5.76
CA CYS A 56 -5.93 -2.47 4.55
C CYS A 56 -5.95 -3.91 4.04
N ILE A 57 -5.78 -4.89 4.92
CA ILE A 57 -5.81 -6.32 4.56
C ILE A 57 -7.18 -6.70 3.99
N LEU A 58 -8.27 -6.24 4.60
CA LEU A 58 -9.62 -6.51 4.12
C LEU A 58 -9.86 -5.94 2.73
N VAL A 59 -9.49 -4.67 2.51
CA VAL A 59 -9.66 -4.01 1.21
C VAL A 59 -8.80 -4.67 0.14
N LEU A 60 -7.52 -4.94 0.43
CA LEU A 60 -6.61 -5.58 -0.52
C LEU A 60 -7.02 -7.03 -0.81
N GLY A 61 -7.49 -7.76 0.21
CA GLY A 61 -8.03 -9.12 0.05
C GLY A 61 -9.26 -9.13 -0.86
N ALA A 62 -10.19 -8.19 -0.65
CA ALA A 62 -11.36 -8.03 -1.51
C ALA A 62 -10.97 -7.67 -2.95
N ALA A 63 -10.03 -6.73 -3.13
CA ALA A 63 -9.53 -6.33 -4.44
C ALA A 63 -8.82 -7.49 -5.17
N HIS A 64 -8.02 -8.28 -4.46
CA HIS A 64 -7.36 -9.46 -5.00
C HIS A 64 -8.38 -10.51 -5.47
N LEU A 65 -9.41 -10.79 -4.68
CA LEU A 65 -10.49 -11.70 -5.07
C LEU A 65 -11.29 -11.17 -6.26
N ALA A 66 -11.55 -9.86 -6.29
CA ALA A 66 -12.25 -9.21 -7.39
C ALA A 66 -11.46 -9.31 -8.70
N VAL A 67 -10.17 -8.98 -8.71
CA VAL A 67 -9.30 -9.11 -9.89
C VAL A 67 -9.22 -10.56 -10.35
N ARG A 68 -9.09 -11.51 -9.41
CA ARG A 68 -9.05 -12.94 -9.72
C ARG A 68 -10.35 -13.45 -10.35
N LYS A 69 -11.51 -12.90 -9.98
CA LYS A 69 -12.82 -13.30 -10.50
C LYS A 69 -13.19 -12.61 -11.81
N TYR A 70 -12.94 -11.31 -11.92
CA TYR A 70 -13.42 -10.49 -13.05
C TYR A 70 -12.38 -10.26 -14.14
N ALA A 71 -11.08 -10.37 -13.84
CA ALA A 71 -10.00 -10.08 -14.78
C ALA A 71 -8.87 -11.13 -14.72
N PRO A 72 -9.13 -12.41 -15.03
CA PRO A 72 -8.14 -13.50 -14.93
C PRO A 72 -6.94 -13.38 -15.88
N TYR A 73 -6.99 -12.47 -16.86
CA TYR A 73 -5.91 -12.17 -17.80
C TYR A 73 -5.18 -10.84 -17.52
N ALA A 74 -5.51 -10.15 -16.43
CA ALA A 74 -4.82 -8.90 -16.06
C ALA A 74 -3.35 -9.15 -15.72
N ASP A 75 -2.49 -8.16 -15.98
CA ASP A 75 -1.09 -8.22 -15.58
C ASP A 75 -0.98 -8.14 -14.03
N PRO A 76 -0.38 -9.14 -13.36
CA PRO A 76 -0.35 -9.26 -11.90
C PRO A 76 0.39 -8.14 -11.13
N ILE A 77 0.90 -7.12 -11.82
CA ILE A 77 1.64 -6.00 -11.22
C ILE A 77 0.76 -4.78 -10.96
N ILE A 78 -0.35 -4.63 -11.70
CA ILE A 78 -1.20 -3.44 -11.64
C ILE A 78 -1.87 -3.30 -10.26
N LEU A 79 -2.43 -4.39 -9.73
CA LEU A 79 -3.07 -4.36 -8.41
C LEU A 79 -2.06 -4.07 -7.28
N PRO A 80 -0.90 -4.74 -7.20
CA PRO A 80 0.11 -4.40 -6.19
C PRO A 80 0.63 -2.96 -6.29
N LEU A 81 0.83 -2.42 -7.49
CA LEU A 81 1.24 -1.02 -7.68
C LEU A 81 0.19 -0.04 -7.18
N ALA A 82 -1.08 -0.25 -7.54
CA ALA A 82 -2.19 0.57 -7.07
C ALA A 82 -2.32 0.51 -5.54
N ALA A 83 -2.20 -0.69 -4.97
CA ALA A 83 -2.20 -0.92 -3.53
C ALA A 83 -1.06 -0.17 -2.84
N PHE A 84 0.17 -0.30 -3.35
CA PHE A 84 1.35 0.36 -2.80
C PHE A 84 1.20 1.88 -2.80
N LEU A 85 0.80 2.46 -3.92
CA LEU A 85 0.58 3.90 -4.04
C LEU A 85 -0.50 4.40 -3.09
N ASN A 86 -1.60 3.65 -2.95
CA ASN A 86 -2.67 4.00 -2.02
C ASN A 86 -2.20 3.97 -0.56
N LEU A 87 -1.50 2.91 -0.17
CA LEU A 87 -0.98 2.78 1.18
C LEU A 87 0.08 3.85 1.51
N MET A 88 0.99 4.15 0.57
CA MET A 88 1.94 5.24 0.72
C MET A 88 1.25 6.60 0.83
N GLY A 89 0.21 6.85 0.03
CA GLY A 89 -0.61 8.06 0.16
C GLY A 89 -1.17 8.23 1.58
N LEU A 90 -1.71 7.15 2.15
CA LEU A 90 -2.26 7.16 3.51
C LEU A 90 -1.17 7.45 4.56
N VAL A 91 -0.01 6.82 4.46
CA VAL A 91 1.14 7.08 5.35
C VAL A 91 1.60 8.55 5.27
N LEU A 92 1.65 9.12 4.06
CA LEU A 92 2.06 10.51 3.87
C LEU A 92 1.03 11.51 4.41
N ILE A 93 -0.27 11.22 4.26
CA ILE A 93 -1.34 12.04 4.87
C ILE A 93 -1.24 12.00 6.39
N HIS A 94 -1.09 10.81 6.98
CA HIS A 94 -0.91 10.64 8.42
C HIS A 94 0.32 11.39 8.95
N ARG A 95 1.42 11.35 8.18
CA ARG A 95 2.63 12.12 8.51
C ARG A 95 2.37 13.63 8.53
N LEU A 96 1.57 14.16 7.60
CA LEU A 96 1.21 15.57 7.59
C LEU A 96 0.30 15.93 8.76
N ASP A 97 -0.69 15.09 9.06
CA ASP A 97 -1.62 15.28 10.18
C ASP A 97 -0.87 15.39 11.53
N LEU A 98 0.09 14.47 11.77
CA LEU A 98 0.96 14.53 12.94
C LEU A 98 1.84 15.79 12.97
N ALA A 99 2.36 16.22 11.83
CA ALA A 99 3.18 17.43 11.75
C ALA A 99 2.37 18.70 12.02
N ASP A 100 1.13 18.78 11.51
CA ASP A 100 0.22 19.89 11.75
C ASP A 100 -0.23 19.95 13.22
N ALA A 101 -0.49 18.79 13.83
CA ALA A 101 -0.78 18.69 15.26
C ALA A 101 0.40 19.19 16.12
N ALA A 102 1.62 18.73 15.83
CA ALA A 102 2.82 19.18 16.54
C ALA A 102 3.11 20.68 16.34
N LYS A 103 2.76 21.23 15.19
CA LYS A 103 2.88 22.68 14.92
C LYS A 103 1.85 23.49 15.71
N ALA A 104 0.60 23.02 15.78
CA ALA A 104 -0.47 23.70 16.52
C ALA A 104 -0.14 23.81 18.01
N GLU A 105 0.38 22.74 18.60
CA GLU A 105 0.81 22.71 20.01
C GLU A 105 1.88 23.77 20.30
N ARG A 106 2.87 23.94 19.43
CA ARG A 106 3.93 24.95 19.57
C ARG A 106 3.43 26.39 19.47
N LEU A 107 2.33 26.61 18.76
CA LEU A 107 1.73 27.92 18.56
C LEU A 107 0.68 28.26 19.63
N GLY A 108 0.42 27.36 20.59
CA GLY A 108 -0.62 27.51 21.61
C GLY A 108 -2.04 27.51 21.04
N GLY A 109 -2.22 27.02 19.80
CA GLY A 109 -3.48 27.00 19.07
C GLY A 109 -4.07 25.59 18.97
N THR A 110 -5.36 25.50 18.65
CA THR A 110 -6.01 24.23 18.31
C THR A 110 -5.72 23.85 16.86
N VAL A 111 -5.56 22.55 16.57
CA VAL A 111 -5.34 22.03 15.22
C VAL A 111 -6.38 22.60 14.24
N PRO A 112 -5.97 23.15 13.08
CA PRO A 112 -6.89 23.63 12.05
C PRO A 112 -7.85 22.49 11.65
N ARG A 113 -9.12 22.69 11.93
CA ARG A 113 -10.20 21.74 11.69
C ARG A 113 -10.77 21.98 10.29
N ALA A 114 -10.96 20.92 9.50
CA ALA A 114 -11.44 21.04 8.11
C ALA A 114 -12.91 21.51 7.98
N ASP A 115 -13.62 21.57 9.11
CA ASP A 115 -15.01 21.95 9.31
C ASP A 115 -15.22 23.43 9.71
N ALA A 116 -14.23 24.29 9.48
CA ALA A 116 -14.29 25.73 9.71
C ALA A 116 -14.56 26.54 8.43
#